data_AF-A0AAW1IB24-F1
#
_entry.id   AF-A0AAW1IB24-F1
#
_cell.length_a   1.000
_cell.length_b   1.000
_cell.length_c   1.000
_cell.angle_alpha   90.00
_cell.angle_beta   90.00
_cell.angle_gamma   90.00
#
_symmetry.space_group_name_H-M   'P 1'
#
loop_
_entity.id
_entity.type
_entity.pdbx_description
1 polymer ?
#
loop_
_entity_poly.entity_id
_entity_poly.type
_entity_poly.pdbx_seq_one_letter_code
_entity_poly.pdbx_strand_id
1 'polypeptide(L)'
;MQPILVVLHTVVKDTVTAMTSSITDKFLKIIGRILMYIGLLLLGVMFITPFVIFRTCLHFTLKIFYGKLYGGLLNGSDLMFAINSDKTVTNILIFYSCSRKRFEREALIKSFIEKVHSSTDKFRCSIKKIFGYLYFIKDQIKSHEVLKMVDYNTAYITKNELHDYIEKNCLTISANQMWKVAAFSQPICNDVTNDSESPQYVIVITVVHCVGDGPAVASVFKKVLEEDLSKSPDLPIRKHIRHSRPSLNLSDAFIYRNPLTSELNNLELKIANNFNWHVVTHIETNPKYISIVREIKRKLGVNFMDVIGAAIYSSINDYIMTASSYYVIRRMGSLTIL
;
A
#
# COMPACT_ATOMS: atom_id res chain seq x y z
N MET A 1 55.66 -60.41 -32.23
CA MET A 1 55.61 -58.95 -31.96
C MET A 1 54.44 -58.23 -32.65
N GLN A 2 54.06 -58.60 -33.88
CA GLN A 2 52.93 -58.00 -34.61
C GLN A 2 51.53 -58.03 -33.92
N PRO A 3 51.09 -59.07 -33.19
CA PRO A 3 49.73 -59.09 -32.63
C PRO A 3 49.53 -58.07 -31.50
N ILE A 4 50.58 -57.76 -30.74
CA ILE A 4 50.53 -56.78 -29.64
C ILE A 4 50.33 -55.35 -30.19
N LEU A 5 50.96 -55.05 -31.32
CA LEU A 5 50.83 -53.74 -31.97
C LEU A 5 49.42 -53.49 -32.49
N VAL A 6 48.77 -54.55 -33.02
CA VAL A 6 47.38 -54.47 -33.50
C VAL A 6 46.41 -54.24 -32.34
N VAL A 7 46.58 -54.94 -31.22
CA VAL A 7 45.74 -54.74 -30.03
C VAL A 7 45.91 -53.34 -29.45
N LEU A 8 47.15 -52.85 -29.35
CA LEU A 8 47.42 -51.50 -28.84
C LEU A 8 46.82 -50.42 -29.75
N HIS A 9 46.94 -50.59 -31.08
CA HIS A 9 46.35 -49.66 -32.04
C HIS A 9 44.82 -49.64 -31.95
N THR A 10 44.17 -50.79 -31.80
CA THR A 10 42.71 -50.88 -31.63
C THR A 10 42.27 -50.21 -30.33
N VAL A 11 42.93 -50.49 -29.19
CA VAL A 11 42.60 -49.86 -27.91
C VAL A 11 42.78 -48.34 -27.94
N VAL A 12 43.88 -47.84 -28.52
CA VAL A 12 44.11 -46.40 -28.66
C VAL A 12 43.05 -45.77 -29.56
N LYS A 13 42.73 -46.41 -30.70
CA LYS A 13 41.69 -45.95 -31.63
C LYS A 13 40.32 -45.89 -30.96
N ASP A 14 39.94 -46.91 -30.20
CA ASP A 14 38.65 -46.97 -29.51
C ASP A 14 38.57 -45.93 -28.38
N THR A 15 39.67 -45.73 -27.64
CA THR A 15 39.73 -44.73 -26.56
C THR A 15 39.65 -43.30 -27.10
N VAL A 16 40.34 -43.00 -28.20
CA VAL A 16 40.27 -41.69 -28.88
C VAL A 16 38.86 -41.45 -29.43
N THR A 17 38.26 -42.47 -30.06
CA THR A 17 36.90 -42.37 -30.60
C THR A 17 35.88 -42.11 -29.49
N ALA A 18 35.97 -42.82 -28.35
CA ALA A 18 35.11 -42.63 -27.18
C ALA A 18 35.29 -41.24 -26.51
N MET A 19 36.52 -40.71 -26.48
CA MET A 19 36.78 -39.38 -25.93
C MET A 19 36.24 -38.28 -26.86
N THR A 20 36.42 -38.43 -28.18
CA THR A 20 35.86 -37.48 -29.16
C THR A 20 34.34 -37.47 -29.15
N SER A 21 33.68 -38.64 -29.07
CA SER A 21 32.20 -38.72 -29.00
C SER A 21 31.64 -38.09 -27.72
N SER A 22 32.31 -38.27 -26.57
CA SER A 22 31.91 -37.64 -25.30
C SER A 22 32.02 -36.11 -25.35
N ILE A 23 33.05 -35.58 -26.00
CA ILE A 23 33.25 -34.14 -26.16
C ILE A 23 32.23 -33.56 -27.15
N THR A 24 31.97 -34.23 -28.27
CA THR A 24 30.97 -33.79 -29.25
C THR A 24 29.56 -33.79 -28.65
N ASP A 25 29.21 -34.80 -27.84
CA ASP A 25 27.90 -34.87 -27.18
C ASP A 25 27.69 -33.73 -26.17
N LYS A 26 28.72 -33.41 -25.39
CA LYS A 26 28.67 -32.27 -24.44
C LYS A 26 28.54 -30.95 -25.19
N PHE A 27 29.30 -30.78 -26.26
CA PHE A 27 29.27 -29.58 -27.08
C PHE A 27 27.91 -29.39 -27.78
N LEU A 28 27.36 -30.46 -28.38
CA LEU A 28 26.03 -30.47 -28.99
C LEU A 28 24.93 -30.15 -27.97
N LYS A 29 25.03 -30.67 -26.74
CA LYS A 29 24.11 -30.33 -25.64
C LYS A 29 24.18 -28.86 -25.26
N ILE A 30 25.38 -28.27 -25.20
CA ILE A 30 25.56 -26.83 -24.92
C ILE A 30 24.95 -25.98 -26.03
N ILE A 31 25.26 -26.29 -27.30
CA ILE A 31 24.68 -25.60 -28.45
C ILE A 31 23.16 -25.73 -28.44
N GLY A 32 22.62 -26.92 -28.22
CA GLY A 32 21.18 -27.16 -28.13
C GLY A 32 20.51 -26.31 -27.05
N ARG A 33 21.12 -26.17 -25.87
CA ARG A 33 20.63 -25.28 -24.81
C ARG A 33 20.66 -23.81 -25.24
N ILE A 34 21.74 -23.34 -25.87
CA ILE A 34 21.85 -21.97 -26.36
C ILE A 34 20.75 -21.70 -27.41
N LEU A 35 20.58 -22.59 -28.39
CA LEU A 35 19.53 -22.48 -29.41
C LEU A 35 18.12 -22.49 -28.79
N MET A 36 17.89 -23.33 -27.77
CA MET A 36 16.63 -23.33 -27.03
C MET A 36 16.38 -21.98 -26.33
N TYR A 37 17.38 -21.40 -25.66
CA TYR A 37 17.23 -20.08 -25.03
C TYR A 37 17.01 -18.97 -26.06
N ILE A 38 17.69 -19.01 -27.21
CA ILE A 38 17.46 -18.06 -28.31
C ILE A 38 16.04 -18.22 -28.85
N GLY A 39 15.58 -19.45 -29.07
CA GLY A 39 14.21 -19.74 -29.51
C GLY A 39 13.16 -19.23 -28.53
N LEU A 40 13.34 -19.49 -27.22
CA LEU A 40 12.46 -18.96 -26.16
C LEU A 40 12.46 -17.44 -26.10
N LEU A 41 13.62 -16.79 -26.28
CA LEU A 41 13.73 -15.33 -26.33
C LEU A 41 12.96 -14.76 -27.53
N LEU A 42 13.17 -15.30 -28.73
CA LEU A 42 12.47 -14.88 -29.94
C LEU A 42 10.95 -15.07 -29.81
N LEU A 43 10.53 -16.21 -29.25
CA LEU A 43 9.13 -16.48 -28.95
C LEU A 43 8.56 -15.44 -27.96
N GLY A 44 9.29 -15.14 -26.89
CA GLY A 44 8.91 -14.11 -25.92
C GLY A 44 8.77 -12.73 -26.55
N VAL A 45 9.72 -12.32 -27.39
CA VAL A 45 9.65 -11.04 -28.14
C VAL A 45 8.45 -11.04 -29.08
N MET A 46 8.22 -12.12 -29.83
CA MET A 46 7.08 -12.24 -30.75
C MET A 46 5.73 -12.09 -30.03
N PHE A 47 5.58 -12.65 -28.83
CA PHE A 47 4.35 -12.54 -28.05
C PHE A 47 4.21 -11.20 -27.31
N ILE A 48 5.27 -10.64 -26.75
CA ILE A 48 5.20 -9.40 -25.94
C ILE A 48 5.09 -8.15 -26.83
N THR A 49 5.77 -8.14 -27.97
CA THR A 49 5.89 -6.96 -28.85
C THR A 49 4.53 -6.40 -29.30
N PRO A 50 3.55 -7.21 -29.76
CA PRO A 50 2.23 -6.71 -30.13
C PRO A 50 1.52 -5.96 -28.99
N PHE A 51 1.62 -6.44 -27.75
CA PHE A 51 1.01 -5.77 -26.59
C PHE A 51 1.70 -4.45 -26.27
N VAL A 52 3.03 -4.38 -26.38
CA VAL A 52 3.78 -3.14 -26.17
C VAL A 52 3.44 -2.12 -27.25
N ILE A 53 3.39 -2.53 -28.52
CA ILE A 53 2.98 -1.67 -29.64
C ILE A 53 1.55 -1.19 -29.42
N PHE A 54 0.60 -2.09 -29.12
CA PHE A 54 -0.79 -1.73 -28.88
C PHE A 54 -0.94 -0.72 -27.73
N ARG A 55 -0.30 -0.98 -26.59
CA ARG A 55 -0.31 -0.07 -25.42
C ARG A 55 0.26 1.30 -25.79
N THR A 56 1.31 1.33 -26.59
CA THR A 56 1.96 2.56 -27.05
C THR A 56 1.07 3.35 -28.01
N CYS A 57 0.47 2.68 -29.00
CA CYS A 57 -0.52 3.29 -29.89
C CYS A 57 -1.70 3.85 -29.09
N LEU A 58 -2.22 3.10 -28.10
CA LEU A 58 -3.30 3.55 -27.24
C LEU A 58 -2.91 4.82 -26.46
N HIS A 59 -1.69 4.86 -25.90
CA HIS A 59 -1.17 6.04 -25.20
C HIS A 59 -1.15 7.27 -26.13
N PHE A 60 -0.64 7.12 -27.35
CA PHE A 60 -0.61 8.21 -28.32
C PHE A 60 -2.01 8.65 -28.75
N THR A 61 -2.92 7.72 -29.05
CA THR A 61 -4.31 8.03 -29.41
C THR A 61 -5.01 8.79 -28.29
N LEU A 62 -4.86 8.35 -27.03
CA LEU A 62 -5.44 9.05 -25.88
C LEU A 62 -4.82 10.43 -25.68
N LYS A 63 -3.50 10.58 -25.87
CA LYS A 63 -2.80 11.86 -25.78
C LYS A 63 -3.22 12.83 -26.88
N ILE A 64 -3.47 12.35 -28.10
CA ILE A 64 -3.99 13.16 -29.20
C ILE A 64 -5.44 13.59 -28.90
N PHE A 65 -6.28 12.65 -28.46
CA PHE A 65 -7.70 12.90 -28.21
C PHE A 65 -7.95 13.85 -27.03
N TYR A 66 -7.28 13.63 -25.89
CA TYR A 66 -7.48 14.43 -24.67
C TYR A 66 -6.49 15.59 -24.53
N GLY A 67 -5.42 15.63 -25.33
CA GLY A 67 -4.41 16.68 -25.28
C GLY A 67 -3.78 16.85 -23.90
N LYS A 68 -3.85 18.08 -23.37
CA LYS A 68 -3.31 18.44 -22.05
C LYS A 68 -4.06 17.81 -20.87
N LEU A 69 -5.32 17.40 -21.08
CA LEU A 69 -6.12 16.75 -20.06
C LEU A 69 -5.73 15.29 -19.85
N TYR A 70 -4.92 14.71 -20.73
CA TYR A 70 -4.47 13.33 -20.57
C TYR A 70 -3.47 13.22 -19.40
N GLY A 71 -3.82 12.41 -18.39
CA GLY A 71 -2.99 12.17 -17.21
C GLY A 71 -2.10 10.93 -17.30
N GLY A 72 -2.14 10.19 -18.41
CA GLY A 72 -1.36 8.96 -18.62
C GLY A 72 -2.15 7.67 -18.33
N LEU A 73 -1.62 6.55 -18.82
CA LEU A 73 -2.12 5.21 -18.49
C LEU A 73 -1.79 4.89 -17.02
N LEU A 74 -2.68 4.18 -16.35
CA LEU A 74 -2.38 3.61 -15.03
C LEU A 74 -1.39 2.45 -15.18
N ASN A 75 -0.40 2.42 -14.28
CA ASN A 75 0.71 1.46 -14.31
C ASN A 75 0.91 0.86 -12.90
N GLY A 76 1.51 -0.33 -12.84
CA GLY A 76 1.95 -0.94 -11.58
C GLY A 76 0.82 -1.20 -10.58
N SER A 77 1.08 -0.91 -9.30
CA SER A 77 0.14 -1.11 -8.19
C SER A 77 -1.12 -0.25 -8.31
N ASP A 78 -1.02 0.96 -8.87
CA ASP A 78 -2.15 1.88 -9.04
C ASP A 78 -3.25 1.24 -9.90
N LEU A 79 -2.89 0.40 -10.87
CA LEU A 79 -3.83 -0.34 -11.70
C LEU A 79 -4.62 -1.37 -10.89
N MET A 80 -3.95 -2.11 -9.98
CA MET A 80 -4.59 -3.14 -9.16
C MET A 80 -5.65 -2.56 -8.23
N PHE A 81 -5.42 -1.37 -7.69
CA PHE A 81 -6.40 -0.68 -6.83
C PHE A 81 -7.55 -0.03 -7.60
N ALA A 82 -7.39 0.16 -8.91
CA ALA A 82 -8.37 0.83 -9.76
C ALA A 82 -9.19 -0.11 -10.65
N ILE A 83 -8.78 -1.38 -10.81
CA ILE A 83 -9.43 -2.33 -11.71
C ILE A 83 -10.79 -2.81 -11.20
N ASN A 84 -10.93 -2.91 -9.87
CA ASN A 84 -12.14 -3.38 -9.23
C ASN A 84 -13.22 -2.28 -9.27
N SER A 85 -14.48 -2.69 -9.41
CA SER A 85 -15.64 -1.80 -9.23
C SER A 85 -15.63 -1.19 -7.84
N ASP A 86 -15.27 -2.01 -6.84
CA ASP A 86 -15.08 -1.61 -5.46
C ASP A 86 -13.62 -1.18 -5.28
N LYS A 87 -13.41 0.12 -5.48
CA LYS A 87 -12.09 0.74 -5.33
C LYS A 87 -11.60 0.57 -3.90
N THR A 88 -10.35 0.15 -3.73
CA THR A 88 -9.70 0.17 -2.41
C THR A 88 -9.51 1.61 -1.98
N VAL A 89 -10.09 1.98 -0.83
CA VAL A 89 -10.00 3.33 -0.27
C VAL A 89 -9.20 3.35 1.02
N THR A 90 -8.55 4.47 1.27
CA THR A 90 -7.95 4.82 2.55
C THR A 90 -8.78 5.93 3.19
N ASN A 91 -9.18 5.73 4.44
CA ASN A 91 -9.89 6.71 5.24
C ASN A 91 -8.92 7.39 6.21
N ILE A 92 -8.83 8.71 6.15
CA ILE A 92 -8.02 9.53 7.04
C ILE A 92 -9.00 10.33 7.91
N LEU A 93 -8.94 10.10 9.21
CA LEU A 93 -9.76 10.83 10.19
C LEU A 93 -8.89 11.93 10.79
N ILE A 94 -9.39 13.16 10.73
CA ILE A 94 -8.77 14.34 11.33
C ILE A 94 -9.70 14.83 12.43
N PHE A 95 -9.23 14.71 13.67
CA PHE A 95 -9.86 15.31 14.84
C PHE A 95 -9.17 16.65 15.11
N TYR A 96 -9.94 17.71 15.26
CA TYR A 96 -9.39 19.04 15.53
C TYR A 96 -10.29 19.85 16.45
N SER A 97 -9.67 20.63 17.31
CA SER A 97 -10.35 21.56 18.20
C SER A 97 -10.52 22.91 17.52
N CYS A 98 -11.71 23.49 17.60
CA CYS A 98 -11.96 24.81 17.02
C CYS A 98 -13.00 25.60 17.79
N SER A 99 -12.64 26.77 18.30
CA SER A 99 -13.56 27.69 19.00
C SER A 99 -14.33 28.64 18.06
N ARG A 100 -14.06 28.60 16.75
CA ARG A 100 -14.70 29.50 15.78
C ARG A 100 -16.17 29.14 15.56
N LYS A 101 -16.94 30.15 15.16
CA LYS A 101 -18.35 29.97 14.78
C LYS A 101 -18.46 29.01 13.59
N ARG A 102 -19.60 28.32 13.48
CA ARG A 102 -19.90 27.34 12.42
C ARG A 102 -19.53 27.84 11.02
N PHE A 103 -20.01 29.03 10.65
CA PHE A 103 -19.77 29.61 9.32
C PHE A 103 -18.28 29.82 9.01
N GLU A 104 -17.52 30.36 9.96
CA GLU A 104 -16.07 30.60 9.81
C GLU A 104 -15.29 29.28 9.68
N ARG A 105 -15.69 28.27 10.44
CA ARG A 105 -15.10 26.93 10.38
C ARG A 105 -15.37 26.28 9.02
N GLU A 106 -16.60 26.33 8.54
CA GLU A 106 -16.96 25.81 7.21
C GLU A 106 -16.17 26.50 6.09
N ALA A 107 -15.98 27.82 6.18
CA ALA A 107 -15.16 28.57 5.23
C ALA A 107 -13.69 28.13 5.27
N LEU A 108 -13.13 27.89 6.47
CA LEU A 108 -11.77 27.40 6.63
C LEU A 108 -11.60 26.00 6.02
N ILE A 109 -12.54 25.09 6.28
CA ILE A 109 -12.52 23.73 5.69
C ILE A 109 -12.59 23.81 4.17
N LYS A 110 -13.51 24.63 3.62
CA LYS A 110 -13.62 24.84 2.17
C LYS A 110 -12.30 25.33 1.57
N SER A 111 -11.69 26.33 2.18
CA SER A 111 -10.38 26.86 1.73
C SER A 111 -9.26 25.82 1.81
N PHE A 112 -9.20 25.05 2.89
CA PHE A 112 -8.25 23.96 3.05
C PHE A 112 -8.42 22.90 1.95
N ILE A 113 -9.64 22.44 1.71
CA ILE A 113 -9.93 21.43 0.68
C ILE A 113 -9.63 21.96 -0.72
N GLU A 114 -9.88 23.24 -1.00
CA GLU A 114 -9.54 23.85 -2.28
C GLU A 114 -8.02 23.89 -2.52
N LYS A 115 -7.22 24.19 -1.48
CA LYS A 115 -5.76 24.13 -1.55
C LYS A 115 -5.24 22.71 -1.75
N VAL A 116 -5.78 21.75 -1.00
CA VAL A 116 -5.48 20.32 -1.21
C VAL A 116 -5.82 19.89 -2.64
N HIS A 117 -6.99 20.27 -3.13
CA HIS A 117 -7.46 19.95 -4.47
C HIS A 117 -6.54 20.50 -5.56
N SER A 118 -6.00 21.70 -5.37
CA SER A 118 -5.06 22.35 -6.30
C SER A 118 -3.60 21.93 -6.12
N SER A 119 -3.25 21.25 -5.02
CA SER A 119 -1.86 20.88 -4.71
C SER A 119 -1.27 19.84 -5.65
N THR A 120 -2.08 18.92 -6.19
CA THR A 120 -1.63 17.90 -7.14
C THR A 120 -2.70 17.58 -8.17
N ASP A 121 -2.28 17.33 -9.41
CA ASP A 121 -3.19 16.95 -10.51
C ASP A 121 -4.01 15.69 -10.16
N LYS A 122 -3.45 14.76 -9.38
CA LYS A 122 -4.13 13.50 -9.02
C LYS A 122 -5.46 13.72 -8.29
N PHE A 123 -5.60 14.77 -7.49
CA PHE A 123 -6.86 15.11 -6.80
C PHE A 123 -7.92 15.71 -7.73
N ARG A 124 -7.51 16.13 -8.93
CA ARG A 124 -8.39 16.71 -9.97
C ARG A 124 -8.70 15.70 -11.08
N CYS A 125 -8.01 14.56 -11.07
CA CYS A 125 -8.17 13.52 -12.07
C CYS A 125 -9.43 12.67 -11.82
N SER A 126 -9.98 12.11 -12.90
CA SER A 126 -10.83 10.92 -12.85
C SER A 126 -10.17 9.76 -13.60
N ILE A 127 -10.62 8.54 -13.33
CA ILE A 127 -10.18 7.33 -14.04
C ILE A 127 -11.23 6.94 -15.06
N LYS A 128 -10.79 6.71 -16.30
CA LYS A 128 -11.63 6.10 -17.35
C LYS A 128 -11.00 4.78 -17.84
N LYS A 129 -11.83 3.97 -18.48
CA LYS A 129 -11.46 2.66 -19.04
C LYS A 129 -11.70 2.63 -20.54
N ILE A 130 -10.74 2.10 -21.30
CA ILE A 130 -10.90 1.81 -22.72
C ILE A 130 -10.11 0.55 -23.08
N PHE A 131 -10.71 -0.40 -23.80
CA PHE A 131 -10.08 -1.69 -24.16
C PHE A 131 -9.41 -2.43 -22.98
N GLY A 132 -9.96 -2.30 -21.77
CA GLY A 132 -9.38 -2.88 -20.55
C GLY A 132 -8.28 -2.04 -19.88
N TYR A 133 -7.76 -1.00 -20.54
CA TYR A 133 -6.74 -0.11 -19.98
C TYR A 133 -7.39 1.04 -19.23
N LEU A 134 -6.91 1.27 -18.01
CA LEU A 134 -7.28 2.42 -17.19
C LEU A 134 -6.33 3.59 -17.43
N TYR A 135 -6.88 4.80 -17.44
CA TYR A 135 -6.10 6.01 -17.64
C TYR A 135 -6.68 7.19 -16.86
N PHE A 136 -5.81 8.14 -16.52
CA PHE A 136 -6.19 9.38 -15.84
C PHE A 136 -6.61 10.45 -16.86
N ILE A 137 -7.65 11.20 -16.51
CA ILE A 137 -8.02 12.45 -17.17
C ILE A 137 -8.04 13.55 -16.13
N LYS A 138 -7.25 14.59 -16.34
CA LYS A 138 -7.11 15.75 -15.47
C LYS A 138 -8.35 16.64 -15.50
N ASP A 139 -8.51 17.43 -14.44
CA ASP A 139 -9.49 18.51 -14.33
C ASP A 139 -10.94 18.08 -14.53
N GLN A 140 -11.25 16.84 -14.13
CA GLN A 140 -12.60 16.27 -14.24
C GLN A 140 -13.41 16.43 -12.96
N ILE A 141 -12.73 16.53 -11.81
CA ILE A 141 -13.37 16.69 -10.50
C ILE A 141 -13.23 18.15 -10.08
N LYS A 142 -14.33 18.77 -9.63
CA LYS A 142 -14.30 20.13 -9.07
C LYS A 142 -14.20 20.09 -7.55
N SER A 143 -13.54 21.07 -6.93
CA SER A 143 -13.34 21.14 -5.47
C SER A 143 -14.64 21.02 -4.66
N HIS A 144 -15.71 21.68 -5.11
CA HIS A 144 -17.00 21.66 -4.41
C HIS A 144 -17.75 20.32 -4.51
N GLU A 145 -17.40 19.46 -5.46
CA GLU A 145 -17.99 18.12 -5.60
C GLU A 145 -17.37 17.12 -4.61
N VAL A 146 -16.21 17.45 -4.04
CA VAL A 146 -15.45 16.59 -3.14
C VAL A 146 -15.91 16.77 -1.69
N LEU A 147 -16.25 18.00 -1.29
CA LEU A 147 -16.60 18.33 0.09
C LEU A 147 -18.11 18.21 0.35
N LYS A 148 -18.48 17.34 1.29
CA LYS A 148 -19.81 17.23 1.86
C LYS A 148 -19.79 17.70 3.31
N MET A 149 -20.53 18.76 3.61
CA MET A 149 -20.85 19.11 4.98
C MET A 149 -21.93 18.16 5.50
N VAL A 150 -21.65 17.49 6.60
CA VAL A 150 -22.57 16.57 7.26
C VAL A 150 -23.17 17.29 8.45
N ASP A 151 -24.49 17.24 8.56
CA ASP A 151 -25.27 17.86 9.62
C ASP A 151 -26.34 16.86 10.08
N TYR A 152 -26.30 16.47 11.35
CA TYR A 152 -27.28 15.58 11.98
C TYR A 152 -28.46 16.33 12.60
N ASN A 153 -28.49 17.66 12.52
CA ASN A 153 -29.42 18.54 13.24
C ASN A 153 -29.45 18.29 14.76
N THR A 154 -28.41 17.67 15.31
CA THR A 154 -28.19 17.47 16.75
C THR A 154 -27.15 18.45 17.28
N ALA A 155 -27.06 18.60 18.61
CA ALA A 155 -26.03 19.42 19.24
C ALA A 155 -24.62 18.78 19.17
N TYR A 156 -24.56 17.45 19.23
CA TYR A 156 -23.33 16.65 19.22
C TYR A 156 -23.51 15.41 18.35
N ILE A 157 -22.41 14.88 17.84
CA ILE A 157 -22.35 13.53 17.23
C ILE A 157 -21.72 12.54 18.21
N THR A 158 -22.30 11.37 18.33
CA THR A 158 -21.73 10.27 19.10
C THR A 158 -20.68 9.52 18.28
N LYS A 159 -19.80 8.78 18.96
CA LYS A 159 -18.81 7.92 18.28
C LYS A 159 -19.46 6.84 17.42
N ASN A 160 -20.60 6.29 17.87
CA ASN A 160 -21.35 5.28 17.14
C ASN A 160 -21.94 5.87 15.84
N GLU A 161 -22.54 7.06 15.90
CA GLU A 161 -23.05 7.74 14.69
C GLU A 161 -21.94 8.06 13.69
N LEU A 162 -20.76 8.46 14.19
CA LEU A 162 -19.59 8.67 13.35
C LEU A 162 -19.12 7.37 12.68
N HIS A 163 -19.06 6.28 13.45
CA HIS A 163 -18.69 4.96 12.94
C HIS A 163 -19.68 4.48 11.87
N ASP A 164 -20.98 4.54 12.16
CA ASP A 164 -22.04 4.17 11.23
C ASP A 164 -21.99 5.02 9.95
N TYR A 165 -21.67 6.30 10.07
CA TYR A 165 -21.45 7.15 8.91
C TYR A 165 -20.28 6.67 8.06
N ILE A 166 -19.14 6.36 8.67
CA ILE A 166 -17.93 5.92 7.98
C ILE A 166 -18.20 4.58 7.28
N GLU A 167 -18.84 3.64 7.95
CA GLU A 167 -19.17 2.33 7.38
C GLU A 167 -20.10 2.48 6.17
N LYS A 168 -21.17 3.26 6.32
CA LYS A 168 -22.17 3.45 5.25
C LYS A 168 -21.67 4.31 4.10
N ASN A 169 -20.88 5.34 4.37
CA ASN A 169 -20.59 6.39 3.40
C ASN A 169 -19.12 6.52 3.02
N CYS A 170 -18.17 5.95 3.76
CA CYS A 170 -16.73 6.17 3.53
C CYS A 170 -15.97 4.90 3.14
N LEU A 171 -16.63 3.74 3.09
CA LEU A 171 -16.00 2.50 2.58
C LEU A 171 -15.99 2.41 1.05
N THR A 172 -16.83 3.18 0.37
CA THR A 172 -16.92 3.20 -1.09
C THR A 172 -16.77 4.62 -1.63
N ILE A 173 -16.23 4.75 -2.83
CA ILE A 173 -16.19 6.00 -3.59
C ILE A 173 -16.88 5.75 -4.94
N SER A 174 -17.60 6.74 -5.46
CA SER A 174 -18.25 6.63 -6.76
C SER A 174 -17.24 6.36 -7.89
N ALA A 175 -17.67 5.69 -8.96
CA ALA A 175 -16.78 5.24 -10.03
C ALA A 175 -15.91 6.35 -10.64
N ASN A 176 -16.41 7.60 -10.68
CA ASN A 176 -15.69 8.73 -11.29
C ASN A 176 -14.93 9.60 -10.28
N GLN A 177 -15.16 9.43 -8.97
CA GLN A 177 -14.45 10.17 -7.93
C GLN A 177 -13.19 9.43 -7.49
N MET A 178 -12.18 10.21 -7.12
CA MET A 178 -10.87 9.72 -6.65
C MET A 178 -10.69 9.94 -5.15
N TRP A 179 -11.45 10.87 -4.59
CA TRP A 179 -11.47 11.18 -3.18
C TRP A 179 -12.75 11.95 -2.85
N LYS A 180 -13.09 12.00 -1.57
CA LYS A 180 -14.18 12.80 -1.02
C LYS A 180 -13.88 13.16 0.42
N VAL A 181 -14.52 14.22 0.89
CA VAL A 181 -14.34 14.76 2.23
C VAL A 181 -15.71 14.89 2.87
N ALA A 182 -15.89 14.29 4.04
CA ALA A 182 -17.03 14.50 4.90
C ALA A 182 -16.59 15.31 6.11
N ALA A 183 -17.10 16.54 6.24
CA ALA A 183 -16.81 17.41 7.36
C ALA A 183 -18.05 17.53 8.24
N PHE A 184 -17.93 17.20 9.53
CA PHE A 184 -19.05 17.20 10.45
C PHE A 184 -19.25 18.60 11.05
N SER A 185 -20.49 19.09 11.00
CA SER A 185 -20.85 20.43 11.47
C SER A 185 -20.98 20.50 13.00
N GLN A 186 -21.28 19.36 13.62
CA GLN A 186 -21.38 19.17 15.05
C GLN A 186 -20.04 18.77 15.68
N PRO A 187 -19.79 19.18 16.93
CA PRO A 187 -18.73 18.60 17.73
C PRO A 187 -19.03 17.15 18.14
N ILE A 188 -17.99 16.38 18.43
CA ILE A 188 -18.13 15.02 18.97
C ILE A 188 -18.44 15.08 20.46
N CYS A 189 -19.37 14.24 20.90
CA CYS A 189 -19.56 13.95 22.32
C CYS A 189 -18.34 13.17 22.83
N ASN A 190 -17.44 13.86 23.52
CA ASN A 190 -16.39 13.18 24.28
C ASN A 190 -17.01 12.71 25.60
N ASP A 191 -17.04 11.39 25.83
CA ASP A 191 -17.50 10.78 27.09
C ASP A 191 -16.68 11.20 28.33
N VAL A 192 -15.72 12.11 28.18
CA VAL A 192 -14.84 12.56 29.25
C VAL A 192 -15.45 13.81 29.88
N THR A 193 -15.88 13.63 31.12
CA THR A 193 -16.43 14.57 32.11
C THR A 193 -15.52 15.76 32.45
N ASN A 194 -14.67 16.23 31.53
CA ASN A 194 -13.79 17.37 31.73
C ASN A 194 -14.32 18.59 30.96
N ASP A 195 -14.92 19.51 31.71
CA ASP A 195 -15.47 20.83 31.31
C ASP A 195 -14.46 21.81 30.67
N SER A 196 -13.27 21.36 30.27
CA SER A 196 -12.15 22.26 29.89
C SER A 196 -11.59 22.10 28.48
N GLU A 197 -12.05 21.13 27.69
CA GLU A 197 -11.58 21.00 26.30
C GLU A 197 -12.54 21.67 25.31
N SER A 198 -11.99 22.60 24.52
CA SER A 198 -12.64 23.20 23.37
C SER A 198 -13.34 22.15 22.48
N PRO A 199 -14.50 22.47 21.89
CA PRO A 199 -15.27 21.51 21.09
C PRO A 199 -14.41 20.90 19.98
N GLN A 200 -14.40 19.57 19.92
CA GLN A 200 -13.67 18.78 18.93
C GLN A 200 -14.55 18.41 17.76
N TYR A 201 -14.04 18.56 16.54
CA TYR A 201 -14.74 18.29 15.29
C TYR A 201 -13.99 17.24 14.46
N VAL A 202 -14.70 16.63 13.51
CA VAL A 202 -14.14 15.59 12.63
C VAL A 202 -14.21 15.98 11.17
N ILE A 203 -13.13 15.68 10.46
CA ILE A 203 -13.12 15.58 9.00
C ILE A 203 -12.70 14.16 8.64
N VAL A 204 -13.50 13.49 7.81
CA VAL A 204 -13.16 12.19 7.23
C VAL A 204 -12.80 12.42 5.77
N ILE A 205 -11.57 12.06 5.41
CA ILE A 205 -11.09 12.14 4.04
C ILE A 205 -10.94 10.72 3.51
N THR A 206 -11.75 10.37 2.53
CA THR A 206 -11.70 9.08 1.85
C THR A 206 -10.97 9.27 0.54
N VAL A 207 -9.93 8.48 0.29
CA VAL A 207 -9.11 8.58 -0.93
C VAL A 207 -8.94 7.21 -1.55
N VAL A 208 -9.08 7.10 -2.87
CA VAL A 208 -8.77 5.86 -3.60
C VAL A 208 -7.26 5.63 -3.58
N HIS A 209 -6.82 4.41 -3.27
CA HIS A 209 -5.40 4.08 -3.04
C HIS A 209 -4.46 4.39 -4.23
N CYS A 210 -4.98 4.49 -5.47
CA CYS A 210 -4.18 4.89 -6.63
C CYS A 210 -3.85 6.41 -6.68
N VAL A 211 -4.51 7.24 -5.87
CA VAL A 211 -4.10 8.64 -5.66
C VAL A 211 -2.78 8.67 -4.88
N GLY A 212 -2.72 7.90 -3.80
CA GLY A 212 -1.54 7.72 -2.95
C GLY A 212 -1.87 6.78 -1.80
N ASP A 213 -0.82 6.30 -1.13
CA ASP A 213 -0.97 5.60 0.14
C ASP A 213 -1.35 6.58 1.27
N GLY A 214 -1.85 6.05 2.39
CA GLY A 214 -2.26 6.86 3.54
C GLY A 214 -1.20 7.86 4.00
N PRO A 215 0.07 7.44 4.22
CA PRO A 215 1.14 8.36 4.61
C PRO A 215 1.45 9.45 3.59
N ALA A 216 1.52 9.15 2.28
CA ALA A 216 1.76 10.16 1.26
C ALA A 216 0.62 11.17 1.20
N VAL A 217 -0.63 10.71 1.24
CA VAL A 217 -1.80 11.58 1.26
C VAL A 217 -1.81 12.46 2.52
N ALA A 218 -1.56 11.88 3.70
CA ALA A 218 -1.47 12.62 4.94
C ALA A 218 -0.34 13.67 4.92
N SER A 219 0.79 13.37 4.27
CA SER A 219 1.89 14.32 4.11
C SER A 219 1.51 15.53 3.24
N VAL A 220 0.68 15.33 2.21
CA VAL A 220 0.16 16.43 1.40
C VAL A 220 -0.76 17.33 2.22
N PHE A 221 -1.66 16.74 3.00
CA PHE A 221 -2.55 17.50 3.88
C PHE A 221 -1.78 18.30 4.92
N LYS A 222 -0.79 17.66 5.57
CA LYS A 222 0.11 18.32 6.52
C LYS A 222 0.82 19.51 5.87
N LYS A 223 1.39 19.32 4.67
CA LYS A 223 2.08 20.38 3.93
C LYS A 223 1.16 21.57 3.66
N VAL A 224 -0.08 21.33 3.21
CA VAL A 224 -1.06 22.39 2.95
C VAL A 224 -1.44 23.13 4.25
N LEU A 225 -1.61 22.40 5.37
CA LEU A 225 -1.86 23.01 6.67
C LEU A 225 -0.67 23.87 7.15
N GLU A 226 0.56 23.40 6.95
CA GLU A 226 1.78 24.12 7.32
C GLU A 226 2.07 25.33 6.42
N GLU A 227 1.73 25.30 5.14
CA GLU A 227 1.84 26.46 4.23
C GLU A 227 0.93 27.62 4.67
N ASP A 228 -0.23 27.31 5.23
CA ASP A 228 -1.13 28.32 5.82
C ASP A 228 -0.59 28.90 7.13
N LEU A 229 0.17 28.11 7.89
CA LEU A 229 0.80 28.54 9.14
C LEU A 229 2.13 29.28 8.90
N SER A 230 2.87 28.94 7.83
CA SER A 230 4.20 29.48 7.50
C SER A 230 4.18 30.83 6.77
N LYS A 231 3.02 31.47 6.65
CA LYS A 231 2.93 32.94 6.51
C LYS A 231 3.30 33.68 7.81
N SER A 232 3.62 32.94 8.89
CA SER A 232 4.37 33.38 10.08
C SER A 232 5.89 33.22 9.83
N PRO A 233 6.76 34.16 10.27
CA PRO A 233 8.14 34.25 9.78
C PRO A 233 9.00 33.03 10.13
N ASP A 234 9.65 32.52 9.07
CA ASP A 234 10.87 31.72 9.00
C ASP A 234 11.06 30.53 9.96
N LEU A 235 10.82 29.33 9.43
CA LEU A 235 11.67 28.18 9.76
C LEU A 235 12.35 27.67 8.48
N PRO A 236 13.69 27.52 8.47
CA PRO A 236 14.41 27.04 7.30
C PRO A 236 13.98 25.60 6.99
N ILE A 237 13.34 25.43 5.84
CA ILE A 237 13.05 24.12 5.26
C ILE A 237 14.37 23.39 5.08
N ARG A 238 14.69 22.46 5.98
CA ARG A 238 15.81 21.54 5.82
C ARG A 238 15.59 20.77 4.52
N LYS A 239 16.39 21.10 3.50
CA LYS A 239 16.50 20.30 2.27
C LYS A 239 16.64 18.84 2.67
N HIS A 240 15.67 18.01 2.26
CA HIS A 240 15.66 16.59 2.54
C HIS A 240 17.00 15.98 2.15
N ILE A 241 17.70 15.44 3.15
CA ILE A 241 18.84 14.56 2.97
C ILE A 241 18.31 13.39 2.13
N ARG A 242 18.85 13.21 0.92
CA ARG A 242 18.61 12.02 0.11
C ARG A 242 19.19 10.83 0.87
N HIS A 243 18.38 10.19 1.70
CA HIS A 243 18.74 8.89 2.23
C HIS A 243 18.82 7.91 1.05
N SER A 244 19.91 7.17 0.98
CA SER A 244 20.08 6.05 0.06
C SER A 244 18.86 5.14 0.18
N ARG A 245 18.15 4.92 -0.92
CA ARG A 245 17.06 3.95 -0.96
C ARG A 245 17.66 2.59 -0.56
N PRO A 246 17.09 1.87 0.42
CA PRO A 246 17.50 0.50 0.68
C PRO A 246 17.26 -0.29 -0.62
N SER A 247 18.31 -0.90 -1.16
CA SER A 247 18.19 -1.87 -2.24
C SER A 247 17.68 -3.16 -1.60
N LEU A 248 16.36 -3.36 -1.60
CA LEU A 248 15.79 -4.67 -1.33
C LEU A 248 16.27 -5.59 -2.45
N ASN A 249 17.18 -6.51 -2.12
CA ASN A 249 17.56 -7.57 -3.05
C ASN A 249 16.43 -8.62 -3.05
N LEU A 250 16.19 -9.27 -4.18
CA LEU A 250 15.16 -10.32 -4.27
C LEU A 250 15.42 -11.47 -3.29
N SER A 251 16.68 -11.65 -2.88
CA SER A 251 17.14 -12.59 -1.85
C SER A 251 16.83 -12.17 -0.41
N ASP A 252 16.36 -10.95 -0.17
CA ASP A 252 15.88 -10.50 1.16
C ASP A 252 14.36 -10.75 1.32
N ALA A 253 13.68 -11.11 0.23
CA ALA A 253 12.27 -11.49 0.19
C ALA A 253 12.05 -13.01 0.31
N PHE A 254 12.95 -13.72 0.99
CA PHE A 254 12.75 -15.14 1.31
C PHE A 254 11.65 -15.28 2.37
N ILE A 255 10.46 -15.65 1.91
CA ILE A 255 9.41 -16.16 2.78
C ILE A 255 9.85 -17.56 3.22
N TYR A 256 10.41 -17.68 4.42
CA TYR A 256 10.89 -18.96 5.00
C TYR A 256 9.76 -19.98 5.27
N ARG A 257 8.50 -19.62 5.03
CA ARG A 257 7.33 -20.49 5.18
C ARG A 257 6.43 -20.35 3.97
N ASN A 258 5.95 -21.48 3.45
CA ASN A 258 4.90 -21.49 2.46
C ASN A 258 3.62 -20.84 3.07
N PRO A 259 3.14 -19.69 2.56
CA PRO A 259 1.94 -19.03 3.09
C PRO A 259 0.66 -19.85 2.84
N LEU A 260 0.74 -20.93 2.07
CA LEU A 260 -0.35 -21.86 1.78
C LEU A 260 -0.38 -23.09 2.70
N THR A 261 0.63 -23.28 3.56
CA THR A 261 0.61 -24.35 4.58
C THR A 261 0.45 -23.72 5.96
N SER A 262 -0.74 -23.21 6.23
CA SER A 262 -1.19 -22.94 7.59
C SER A 262 -1.59 -24.25 8.25
N GLU A 263 -0.66 -24.88 8.97
CA GLU A 263 -1.06 -25.76 10.09
C GLU A 263 -1.80 -24.97 11.20
N LEU A 264 -1.94 -23.65 11.04
CA LEU A 264 -2.92 -22.80 11.75
C LEU A 264 -4.38 -23.00 11.28
N ASN A 265 -4.70 -23.94 10.40
CA ASN A 265 -6.08 -24.23 9.97
C ASN A 265 -7.05 -24.57 11.13
N ASN A 266 -6.54 -24.87 12.33
CA ASN A 266 -7.36 -25.09 13.53
C ASN A 266 -7.40 -23.91 14.50
N LEU A 267 -6.62 -22.85 14.24
CA LEU A 267 -6.89 -21.51 14.76
C LEU A 267 -7.77 -20.81 13.73
N GLU A 268 -8.97 -21.38 13.52
CA GLU A 268 -10.12 -20.51 13.35
C GLU A 268 -10.10 -19.60 14.58
N LEU A 269 -9.43 -18.45 14.43
CA LEU A 269 -9.77 -17.25 15.16
C LEU A 269 -11.26 -17.11 14.92
N LYS A 270 -12.07 -17.70 15.82
CA LYS A 270 -13.53 -17.54 15.91
C LYS A 270 -13.79 -16.09 16.30
N ILE A 271 -13.37 -15.20 15.43
CA ILE A 271 -13.65 -13.78 15.45
C ILE A 271 -15.03 -13.72 14.84
N ALA A 272 -16.03 -13.55 15.71
CA ALA A 272 -17.43 -13.58 15.37
C ALA A 272 -17.73 -12.71 14.15
N ASN A 273 -17.99 -13.33 12.99
CA ASN A 273 -18.71 -12.88 11.79
C ASN A 273 -18.62 -11.40 11.31
N ASN A 274 -17.70 -10.59 11.81
CA ASN A 274 -17.59 -9.18 11.48
C ASN A 274 -16.34 -8.98 10.63
N PHE A 275 -16.51 -9.07 9.31
CA PHE A 275 -15.46 -9.03 8.29
C PHE A 275 -14.83 -7.64 8.09
N ASN A 276 -15.15 -6.66 8.93
CA ASN A 276 -14.66 -5.29 8.84
C ASN A 276 -13.37 -5.11 9.65
N TRP A 277 -12.25 -5.52 9.06
CA TRP A 277 -10.93 -5.34 9.68
C TRP A 277 -10.46 -3.90 9.49
N HIS A 278 -10.36 -3.15 10.59
CA HIS A 278 -9.83 -1.79 10.58
C HIS A 278 -8.39 -1.79 11.08
N VAL A 279 -7.44 -1.48 10.19
CA VAL A 279 -6.06 -1.19 10.61
C VAL A 279 -6.00 0.27 11.04
N VAL A 280 -5.99 0.51 12.35
CA VAL A 280 -5.85 1.85 12.91
C VAL A 280 -4.37 2.15 13.07
N THR A 281 -3.89 3.18 12.35
CA THR A 281 -2.53 3.69 12.52
C THR A 281 -2.59 4.99 13.31
N HIS A 282 -1.90 5.06 14.43
CA HIS A 282 -1.75 6.28 15.22
C HIS A 282 -0.37 6.90 14.96
N ILE A 283 -0.34 8.18 14.58
CA ILE A 283 0.89 8.95 14.46
C ILE A 283 1.03 9.79 15.72
N GLU A 284 2.10 9.57 16.48
CA GLU A 284 2.37 10.34 17.70
C GLU A 284 2.60 11.83 17.36
N THR A 285 1.86 12.71 18.02
CA THR A 285 2.09 14.18 17.93
C THR A 285 3.39 14.57 18.63
N ASN A 286 3.71 13.89 19.74
CA ASN A 286 4.95 14.01 20.47
C ASN A 286 5.65 12.64 20.45
N PRO A 287 6.76 12.47 19.71
CA PRO A 287 7.32 11.16 19.40
C PRO A 287 8.04 10.54 20.60
N LYS A 288 7.27 9.99 21.54
CA LYS A 288 7.79 9.37 22.77
C LYS A 288 8.57 8.11 22.42
N TYR A 289 7.99 7.23 21.61
CA TYR A 289 8.58 5.91 21.34
C TYR A 289 9.74 5.99 20.35
N ILE A 290 9.79 6.98 19.46
CA ILE A 290 10.90 7.13 18.51
C ILE A 290 12.24 7.29 19.24
N SER A 291 12.26 8.05 20.34
CA SER A 291 13.47 8.25 21.14
C SER A 291 13.99 6.94 21.74
N ILE A 292 13.08 6.13 22.29
CA ILE A 292 13.35 4.81 22.88
C ILE A 292 13.87 3.85 21.82
N VAL A 293 13.18 3.75 20.67
CA VAL A 293 13.59 2.89 19.56
C VAL A 293 14.97 3.28 19.05
N ARG A 294 15.28 4.58 18.93
CA ARG A 294 16.61 5.06 18.54
C ARG A 294 17.68 4.71 19.58
N GLU A 295 17.35 4.76 20.87
CA GLU A 295 18.28 4.37 21.93
C GLU A 295 18.59 2.87 21.88
N ILE A 296 17.57 2.01 21.76
CA ILE A 296 17.72 0.54 21.62
C ILE A 296 18.55 0.23 20.38
N LYS A 297 18.20 0.85 19.23
CA LYS A 297 18.94 0.75 17.98
C LYS A 297 20.44 1.04 18.20
N ARG A 298 20.76 2.15 18.87
CA ARG A 298 22.14 2.56 19.15
C ARG A 298 22.85 1.60 20.09
N LYS A 299 22.19 1.13 21.15
CA LYS A 299 22.77 0.18 22.13
C LYS A 299 23.08 -1.18 21.50
N LEU A 300 22.22 -1.67 20.61
CA LEU A 300 22.33 -3.00 20.02
C LEU A 300 23.03 -3.02 18.66
N GLY A 301 23.24 -1.86 18.02
CA GLY A 301 23.88 -1.78 16.70
C GLY A 301 23.03 -2.31 15.55
N VAL A 302 21.69 -2.30 15.67
CA VAL A 302 20.75 -2.86 14.68
C VAL A 302 20.06 -1.77 13.84
N ASN A 303 19.23 -2.13 12.85
CA ASN A 303 18.42 -1.15 12.14
C ASN A 303 17.16 -0.77 12.93
N PHE A 304 16.61 0.42 12.62
CA PHE A 304 15.39 0.92 13.27
C PHE A 304 14.19 -0.02 13.04
N MET A 305 14.08 -0.57 11.83
CA MET A 305 13.01 -1.51 11.48
C MET A 305 13.16 -2.85 12.19
N ASP A 306 14.37 -3.28 12.53
CA ASP A 306 14.59 -4.54 13.26
C ASP A 306 14.04 -4.43 14.68
N VAL A 307 14.23 -3.29 15.33
CA VAL A 307 13.68 -3.02 16.67
C VAL A 307 12.15 -3.02 16.64
N ILE A 308 11.55 -2.37 15.64
CA ILE A 308 10.08 -2.37 15.47
C ILE A 308 9.57 -3.77 15.15
N GLY A 309 10.22 -4.48 14.24
CA GLY A 309 9.86 -5.85 13.85
C GLY A 309 9.91 -6.81 15.04
N ALA A 310 10.95 -6.71 15.87
CA ALA A 310 11.07 -7.51 17.09
C ALA A 310 9.95 -7.20 18.10
N ALA A 311 9.61 -5.92 18.29
CA ALA A 311 8.53 -5.52 19.18
C ALA A 311 7.16 -6.03 18.69
N ILE A 312 6.90 -5.95 17.38
CA ILE A 312 5.69 -6.50 16.76
C ILE A 312 5.66 -8.01 16.93
N TYR A 313 6.76 -8.70 16.63
CA TYR A 313 6.85 -10.16 16.75
C TYR A 313 6.62 -10.61 18.19
N SER A 314 7.24 -9.94 19.17
CA SER A 314 7.01 -10.19 20.60
C SER A 314 5.54 -9.99 20.96
N SER A 315 4.92 -8.89 20.51
CA SER A 315 3.52 -8.59 20.81
C SER A 315 2.56 -9.64 20.22
N ILE A 316 2.83 -10.10 19.00
CA ILE A 316 2.07 -11.18 18.35
C ILE A 316 2.25 -12.49 19.12
N ASN A 317 3.50 -12.83 19.48
CA ASN A 317 3.80 -14.03 20.24
C ASN A 317 3.09 -14.03 21.60
N ASP A 318 3.16 -12.92 22.34
CA ASP A 318 2.50 -12.77 23.65
C ASP A 318 0.97 -12.89 23.53
N TYR A 319 0.38 -12.32 22.47
CA TYR A 319 -1.04 -12.47 22.17
C TYR A 319 -1.41 -13.94 21.89
N ILE A 320 -0.63 -14.63 21.04
CA ILE A 320 -0.86 -16.05 20.71
C ILE A 320 -0.73 -16.92 21.96
N MET A 321 0.30 -16.69 22.78
CA MET A 321 0.51 -17.43 24.02
C MET A 321 -0.64 -17.21 24.99
N THR A 322 -1.06 -15.96 25.20
CA THR A 322 -2.19 -15.62 26.06
C THR A 322 -3.49 -16.27 25.55
N ALA A 323 -3.78 -16.16 24.25
CA ALA A 323 -4.96 -16.77 23.65
C ALA A 323 -4.95 -18.31 23.76
N SER A 324 -3.78 -18.94 23.63
CA SER A 324 -3.62 -20.38 23.80
C SER A 324 -3.81 -20.81 25.26
N SER A 325 -3.32 -20.04 26.24
CA SER A 325 -3.54 -20.29 27.67
C SER A 325 -5.02 -20.19 28.04
N TYR A 326 -5.76 -19.20 27.50
CA TYR A 326 -7.21 -19.10 27.69
C TYR A 326 -7.96 -20.31 27.09
N TYR A 327 -7.51 -20.82 25.94
CA TYR A 327 -8.10 -22.04 25.34
C TYR A 327 -7.84 -23.28 26.19
N VAL A 328 -6.64 -23.43 26.77
CA VAL A 328 -6.30 -24.54 27.67
C VAL A 328 -7.11 -24.48 28.96
N ILE A 329 -7.26 -23.30 29.56
CA ILE A 329 -8.09 -23.10 30.78
C ILE A 329 -9.57 -23.40 30.49
N ARG A 330 -10.10 -22.97 29.34
CA ARG A 330 -11.50 -23.24 28.96
C ARG A 330 -11.74 -24.73 28.66
N ARG A 331 -10.75 -25.43 28.10
CA ARG A 331 -10.80 -26.90 27.91
C ARG A 331 -10.73 -27.64 29.24
N MET A 332 -9.90 -27.18 30.19
CA MET A 332 -9.83 -27.77 31.54
C MET A 332 -11.09 -27.50 32.37
N GLY A 333 -11.69 -26.31 32.26
CA GLY A 333 -12.98 -26.00 32.88
C GLY A 333 -14.16 -26.79 32.30
N SER A 334 -14.04 -27.29 31.06
CA SER A 334 -15.03 -28.17 30.43
C SER A 334 -14.80 -29.66 30.72
N LEU A 335 -13.63 -30.03 31.27
CA LEU A 335 -13.25 -31.40 31.61
C LEU A 335 -13.42 -31.73 33.10
N THR A 336 -13.97 -30.81 33.91
CA THR A 336 -14.23 -31.01 35.35
C THR A 336 -15.73 -31.00 35.67
N ILE A 337 -16.57 -31.48 34.75
CA ILE A 337 -17.93 -31.91 35.02
C ILE A 337 -18.18 -33.17 34.17
N LEU A 338 -17.71 -34.30 34.67
CA LEU A 338 -18.26 -35.64 34.38
C LEU A 338 -17.93 -36.55 35.56
#